data_AF-A0A4R0YMM8-F1
#
_entry.id   AF-A0A4R0YMM8-F1
#
_cell.length_a   1.000
_cell.length_b   1.000
_cell.length_c   1.000
_cell.angle_alpha   90.00
_cell.angle_beta   90.00
_cell.angle_gamma   90.00
#
_symmetry.space_group_name_H-M   'P 1'
#
loop_
_entity.id
_entity.type
_entity.pdbx_description
1 polymer ?
#
loop_
_entity_poly.entity_id
_entity_poly.type
_entity_poly.pdbx_seq_one_letter_code
_entity_poly.pdbx_strand_id
1 'polypeptide(L)'
;MSAVAELLDKYKQTRSIPTDMALAENLGKTRALISAWRSGKAQPQTAELERMCKATGEDEGVWLTLLAAERAETPAARVSLLRLVDIAKKYGHAACVALAAAVALLSLRHGIDAHGVAAFALFPSIHYAKLYLALALGTALVSQSS
;
A
#
# COMPACT_ATOMS: atom_id res chain seq x y z
N MET A 1 -1.16 -18.55 -6.41
CA MET A 1 -1.37 -17.40 -7.31
C MET A 1 -0.59 -16.23 -6.73
N SER A 2 0.09 -15.45 -7.59
CA SER A 2 0.76 -14.23 -7.13
C SER A 2 -0.24 -13.08 -6.97
N ALA A 3 0.03 -12.16 -6.05
CA ALA A 3 -0.72 -10.92 -5.87
C ALA A 3 -0.75 -10.12 -7.19
N VAL A 4 0.37 -10.10 -7.92
CA VAL A 4 0.42 -9.43 -9.23
C VAL A 4 -0.56 -10.06 -10.24
N ALA A 5 -0.69 -11.39 -10.26
CA ALA A 5 -1.64 -12.05 -11.15
C ALA A 5 -3.10 -11.66 -10.81
N GLU A 6 -3.42 -11.59 -9.52
CA GLU A 6 -4.75 -11.15 -9.06
C GLU A 6 -5.04 -9.70 -9.49
N LEU A 7 -4.08 -8.79 -9.32
CA LEU A 7 -4.25 -7.39 -9.75
C LEU A 7 -4.41 -7.27 -11.27
N LEU A 8 -3.65 -8.04 -12.06
CA LEU A 8 -3.78 -8.07 -13.52
C LEU A 8 -5.16 -8.57 -13.95
N ASP A 9 -5.69 -9.59 -13.29
CA ASP A 9 -7.01 -10.14 -13.62
C ASP A 9 -8.13 -9.16 -13.23
N LYS A 10 -8.01 -8.48 -12.09
CA LYS A 10 -8.90 -7.36 -11.72
C LYS A 10 -8.85 -6.24 -12.74
N TYR A 11 -7.65 -5.82 -13.15
CA TYR A 11 -7.47 -4.79 -14.17
C TYR A 11 -8.11 -5.16 -15.51
N LYS A 12 -7.95 -6.43 -15.95
CA LYS A 12 -8.62 -6.94 -17.16
C LYS A 12 -10.13 -6.86 -17.04
N GLN A 13 -10.70 -7.24 -15.90
CA GLN A 13 -12.14 -7.17 -15.66
C GLN A 13 -12.63 -5.72 -15.72
N THR A 14 -11.98 -4.81 -14.99
CA THR A 14 -12.37 -3.38 -14.95
C THR A 14 -12.28 -2.70 -16.32
N ARG A 15 -11.30 -3.07 -17.15
CA ARG A 15 -11.12 -2.51 -18.49
C ARG A 15 -11.80 -3.33 -19.59
N SER A 16 -12.54 -4.38 -19.25
CA SER A 16 -13.17 -5.31 -20.19
C SER A 16 -12.21 -5.85 -21.26
N ILE A 17 -10.97 -6.14 -20.86
CA ILE A 17 -9.91 -6.61 -21.75
C ILE A 17 -10.02 -8.13 -21.92
N PRO A 18 -10.29 -8.64 -23.14
CA PRO A 18 -10.59 -10.06 -23.34
C PRO A 18 -9.32 -10.94 -23.31
N THR A 19 -8.17 -10.42 -23.76
CA THR A 19 -6.95 -11.22 -23.95
C THR A 19 -5.75 -10.61 -23.25
N ASP A 20 -4.77 -11.46 -22.93
CA ASP A 20 -3.52 -10.99 -22.33
C ASP A 20 -2.65 -10.19 -23.30
N MET A 21 -2.86 -10.38 -24.60
CA MET A 21 -2.18 -9.56 -25.61
C MET A 21 -2.71 -8.13 -25.57
N ALA A 22 -4.04 -7.96 -25.54
CA ALA A 22 -4.66 -6.64 -25.40
C ALA A 22 -4.32 -5.98 -24.05
N LEU A 23 -4.15 -6.76 -22.98
CA LEU A 23 -3.66 -6.25 -21.69
C LEU A 23 -2.23 -5.70 -21.81
N ALA A 24 -1.34 -6.45 -22.47
CA ALA A 24 0.05 -6.04 -22.66
C ALA A 24 0.14 -4.74 -23.48
N GLU A 25 -0.63 -4.65 -24.56
CA GLU A 25 -0.75 -3.44 -25.38
C GLU A 25 -1.27 -2.25 -24.56
N ASN A 26 -2.31 -2.46 -23.75
CA ASN A 26 -2.89 -1.40 -22.91
C ASN A 26 -1.91 -0.86 -21.87
N LEU A 27 -1.05 -1.72 -21.31
CA LEU A 27 -0.01 -1.33 -20.36
C LEU A 27 1.28 -0.84 -21.04
N GLY A 28 1.38 -0.90 -22.37
CA GLY A 28 2.61 -0.60 -23.11
C GLY A 28 3.76 -1.57 -22.77
N LYS A 29 3.43 -2.85 -22.55
CA LYS A 29 4.36 -3.91 -22.16
C LYS A 29 4.32 -5.07 -23.16
N THR A 30 5.34 -5.92 -23.12
CA THR A 30 5.34 -7.14 -23.94
C THR A 30 4.55 -8.24 -23.25
N ARG A 31 3.91 -9.13 -24.04
CA ARG A 31 3.20 -10.31 -23.51
C ARG A 31 4.12 -11.21 -22.67
N ALA A 32 5.38 -11.33 -23.05
CA ALA A 32 6.38 -12.10 -22.29
C ALA A 32 6.60 -11.52 -20.89
N LEU A 33 6.64 -10.19 -20.76
CA LEU A 33 6.78 -9.53 -19.47
C LEU A 33 5.53 -9.74 -18.59
N ILE A 34 4.32 -9.63 -19.15
CA ILE A 34 3.07 -9.94 -18.43
C ILE A 34 3.06 -11.40 -17.95
N SER A 35 3.53 -12.34 -18.77
CA SER A 35 3.68 -13.74 -18.36
C SER A 35 4.71 -13.93 -17.24
N ALA A 36 5.84 -13.22 -17.29
CA ALA A 36 6.84 -13.21 -16.23
C ALA A 36 6.29 -12.66 -14.91
N TRP A 37 5.46 -11.61 -14.96
CA TRP A 37 4.75 -11.07 -13.81
C TRP A 37 3.78 -12.08 -13.18
N ARG A 38 2.98 -12.76 -14.00
CA ARG A 38 2.03 -13.78 -13.51
C ARG A 38 2.72 -14.99 -12.87
N SER A 39 3.87 -15.37 -13.40
CA SER A 39 4.67 -16.46 -12.84
C SER A 39 5.55 -16.05 -11.65
N GLY A 40 5.57 -14.76 -11.28
CA GLY A 40 6.42 -14.24 -10.20
C GLY A 40 7.90 -14.17 -10.55
N LYS A 41 8.28 -14.43 -11.80
CA LYS A 41 9.67 -14.34 -12.29
C LYS A 41 10.16 -12.90 -12.39
N ALA A 42 9.23 -11.96 -12.63
CA ALA A 42 9.48 -10.53 -12.62
C ALA A 42 8.34 -9.84 -11.87
N GLN A 43 8.53 -8.58 -11.50
CA GLN A 43 7.53 -7.78 -10.82
C GLN A 43 7.30 -6.45 -11.53
N PRO A 44 6.08 -5.90 -11.47
CA PRO A 44 5.80 -4.57 -11.99
C PRO A 44 6.54 -3.54 -11.15
N GLN A 45 6.93 -2.45 -11.80
CA GLN A 45 7.47 -1.27 -11.11
C GLN A 45 6.37 -0.60 -10.29
N THR A 46 6.75 0.17 -9.27
CA THR A 46 5.81 0.92 -8.41
C THR A 46 4.83 1.76 -9.25
N ALA A 47 5.32 2.49 -10.26
CA ALA A 47 4.50 3.32 -11.14
C ALA A 47 3.52 2.52 -12.04
N GLU A 48 3.80 1.25 -12.32
CA GLU A 48 2.89 0.37 -13.06
C GLU A 48 1.81 -0.18 -12.14
N LEU A 49 2.20 -0.55 -10.92
CA LEU A 49 1.29 -1.01 -9.89
C LEU A 49 0.33 0.10 -9.46
N GLU A 50 0.81 1.33 -9.27
CA GLU A 50 -0.01 2.52 -8.99
C GLU A 50 -1.04 2.74 -10.11
N ARG A 51 -0.61 2.71 -11.38
CA ARG A 51 -1.51 2.85 -12.53
C ARG A 51 -2.59 1.77 -12.55
N MET A 52 -2.25 0.53 -12.24
CA MET A 52 -3.21 -0.57 -12.16
C MET A 52 -4.18 -0.37 -10.99
N CYS A 53 -3.68 -0.04 -9.78
CA CYS A 53 -4.51 0.17 -8.60
C CYS A 53 -5.49 1.34 -8.80
N LYS A 54 -5.02 2.45 -9.37
CA LYS A 54 -5.86 3.61 -9.70
C LYS A 54 -6.96 3.26 -10.69
N ALA A 55 -6.69 2.39 -11.66
CA ALA A 55 -7.67 1.97 -12.64
C ALA A 55 -8.72 1.01 -12.06
N THR A 56 -8.34 0.17 -11.10
CA THR A 56 -9.25 -0.78 -10.43
C THR A 56 -9.96 -0.20 -9.21
N GLY A 57 -9.57 1.00 -8.76
CA GLY A 57 -10.07 1.60 -7.51
C GLY A 57 -9.54 0.92 -6.26
N GLU A 58 -8.42 0.21 -6.37
CA GLU A 58 -7.82 -0.54 -5.28
C GLU A 58 -6.84 0.31 -4.47
N ASP A 59 -6.63 -0.04 -3.21
CA ASP A 59 -5.65 0.62 -2.34
C ASP A 59 -4.22 0.24 -2.72
N GLU A 60 -3.46 1.20 -3.27
CA GLU A 60 -2.07 0.99 -3.69
C GLU A 60 -1.18 0.52 -2.53
N GLY A 61 -1.40 1.03 -1.31
CA GLY A 61 -0.64 0.66 -0.11
C GLY A 61 -0.78 -0.82 0.23
N VAL A 62 -1.98 -1.38 0.08
CA VAL A 62 -2.25 -2.81 0.26
C VAL A 62 -1.51 -3.65 -0.79
N TRP A 63 -1.61 -3.28 -2.07
CA TRP A 63 -0.99 -4.05 -3.16
C TRP A 63 0.55 -3.97 -3.14
N LEU A 64 1.13 -2.84 -2.77
CA LEU A 64 2.57 -2.72 -2.56
C LEU A 64 3.05 -3.60 -1.39
N THR A 65 2.29 -3.64 -0.29
CA THR A 65 2.63 -4.48 0.86
C THR A 65 2.53 -5.96 0.52
N LEU A 66 1.54 -6.36 -0.28
CA LEU A 66 1.43 -7.72 -0.80
C LEU A 66 2.64 -8.08 -1.67
N LEU A 67 3.05 -7.19 -2.56
CA LEU A 67 4.23 -7.41 -3.42
C LEU A 67 5.51 -7.53 -2.58
N ALA A 68 5.67 -6.69 -1.56
CA ALA A 68 6.78 -6.79 -0.62
C ALA A 68 6.75 -8.11 0.17
N ALA A 69 5.57 -8.60 0.54
CA ALA A 69 5.41 -9.88 1.21
C ALA A 69 5.81 -11.06 0.32
N GLU A 70 5.61 -10.97 -0.99
CA GLU A 70 6.11 -11.97 -1.95
C GLU A 70 7.63 -11.96 -2.08
N ARG A 71 8.26 -10.79 -1.96
CA ARG A 71 9.73 -10.65 -2.00
C ARG A 71 10.43 -10.97 -0.68
N ALA A 72 9.67 -11.09 0.40
CA ALA A 72 10.25 -11.28 1.72
C ALA A 72 11.05 -12.58 1.76
N GLU A 73 12.37 -12.46 1.93
CA GLU A 73 13.30 -13.59 1.98
C GLU A 73 13.05 -14.48 3.20
N THR A 74 12.54 -13.90 4.28
CA THR A 74 12.26 -14.61 5.53
C THR A 74 10.76 -14.86 5.73
N PRO A 75 10.38 -16.03 6.26
CA PRO A 75 8.98 -16.34 6.53
C PRO A 75 8.37 -15.39 7.59
N ALA A 76 9.18 -14.94 8.56
CA ALA A 76 8.74 -14.00 9.58
C ALA A 76 8.36 -12.62 8.98
N ALA A 77 9.20 -12.07 8.09
CA ALA A 77 8.91 -10.82 7.40
C ALA A 77 7.64 -10.95 6.54
N ARG A 78 7.50 -12.05 5.79
CA ARG A 78 6.29 -12.33 5.00
C ARG A 78 5.03 -12.32 5.87
N VAL A 79 5.04 -13.04 6.99
CA VAL A 79 3.89 -13.11 7.91
C VAL A 79 3.55 -11.73 8.47
N SER A 80 4.55 -10.93 8.85
CA SER A 80 4.31 -9.57 9.37
C SER A 80 3.64 -8.65 8.33
N LEU A 81 4.07 -8.72 7.08
CA LEU A 81 3.51 -7.91 5.99
C LEU A 81 2.08 -8.34 5.64
N LEU A 82 1.80 -9.65 5.65
CA LEU A 82 0.44 -10.15 5.46
C LEU A 82 -0.51 -9.72 6.60
N ARG A 83 -0.03 -9.70 7.85
CA ARG A 83 -0.83 -9.15 8.97
C ARG A 83 -1.15 -7.67 8.76
N LEU A 84 -0.21 -6.87 8.25
CA LEU A 84 -0.48 -5.47 7.93
C LEU A 84 -1.57 -5.32 6.85
N VAL A 85 -1.55 -6.18 5.83
CA VAL A 85 -2.61 -6.22 4.81
C VAL A 85 -3.96 -6.59 5.42
N ASP A 86 -4.01 -7.57 6.31
CA ASP A 86 -5.26 -7.96 6.97
C ASP A 86 -5.83 -6.83 7.84
N ILE A 87 -4.96 -6.11 8.55
CA ILE A 87 -5.35 -4.93 9.32
C ILE A 87 -5.90 -3.85 8.39
N ALA A 88 -5.17 -3.51 7.31
CA ALA A 88 -5.59 -2.51 6.34
C ALA A 88 -6.95 -2.86 5.70
N LYS A 89 -7.18 -4.13 5.35
CA LYS A 89 -8.46 -4.59 4.79
C LYS A 89 -9.61 -4.57 5.80
N LYS A 90 -9.36 -4.98 7.06
CA LYS A 90 -10.39 -5.05 8.12
C LYS A 90 -10.83 -3.68 8.58
N TYR A 91 -9.88 -2.78 8.74
CA TYR A 91 -10.08 -1.50 9.40
C TYR A 91 -10.24 -0.34 8.40
N GLY A 92 -9.81 -0.55 7.15
CA GLY A 92 -9.88 0.44 6.08
C GLY A 92 -9.21 1.77 6.45
N HIS A 93 -9.42 2.78 5.61
CA HIS A 93 -9.08 4.17 5.94
C HIS A 93 -9.86 4.67 7.17
N ALA A 94 -11.01 4.06 7.48
CA ALA A 94 -11.90 4.48 8.55
C ALA A 94 -11.28 4.37 9.94
N ALA A 95 -10.49 3.33 10.24
CA ALA A 95 -9.86 3.24 11.56
C ALA A 95 -8.65 4.16 11.72
N CYS A 96 -7.89 4.42 10.66
CA CYS A 96 -6.82 5.43 10.71
C CYS A 96 -7.40 6.83 10.94
N VAL A 97 -8.54 7.14 10.30
CA VAL A 97 -9.29 8.38 10.54
C VAL A 97 -9.90 8.39 11.95
N ALA A 98 -10.47 7.28 12.43
CA ALA A 98 -11.04 7.20 13.77
C ALA A 98 -9.97 7.33 14.87
N LEU A 99 -8.79 6.74 14.66
CA LEU A 99 -7.64 6.89 15.56
C LEU A 99 -7.11 8.31 15.54
N ALA A 100 -6.94 8.92 14.35
CA ALA A 100 -6.54 10.31 14.21
C ALA A 100 -7.56 11.28 14.84
N ALA A 101 -8.86 11.01 14.66
CA ALA A 101 -9.94 11.78 15.27
C ALA A 101 -9.94 11.60 16.79
N ALA A 102 -9.75 10.38 17.31
CA ALA A 102 -9.66 10.13 18.75
C ALA A 102 -8.45 10.84 19.38
N VAL A 103 -7.29 10.80 18.73
CA VAL A 103 -6.08 11.51 19.16
C VAL A 103 -6.32 13.03 19.10
N ALA A 104 -6.90 13.56 18.02
CA ALA A 104 -7.23 14.99 17.92
C ALA A 104 -8.20 15.45 19.01
N LEU A 105 -9.25 14.66 19.29
CA LEU A 105 -10.21 14.94 20.36
C LEU A 105 -9.56 14.87 21.76
N LEU A 106 -8.62 13.94 21.97
CA LEU A 106 -7.85 13.83 23.22
C LEU A 106 -6.87 14.99 23.39
N SER A 107 -6.21 15.44 22.31
CA SER A 107 -5.31 16.61 22.31
C SER A 107 -6.06 17.92 22.55
N LEU A 108 -7.25 18.09 21.95
CA LEU A 108 -8.16 19.22 22.21
C LEU A 108 -8.59 19.26 23.68
N ARG A 109 -8.81 18.08 24.30
CA ARG A 109 -9.19 17.97 25.72
C ARG A 109 -8.06 18.26 26.70
N HIS A 110 -6.80 18.02 26.31
CA HIS A 110 -5.62 18.23 27.16
C HIS A 110 -4.88 19.55 26.88
N GLY A 111 -5.38 20.40 25.98
CA GLY A 111 -4.74 21.69 25.67
C GLY A 111 -3.35 21.54 25.05
N ILE A 112 -3.13 20.45 24.29
CA ILE A 112 -1.86 20.21 23.58
C ILE A 112 -1.94 20.93 22.23
N ASP A 113 -0.99 21.82 21.96
CA ASP A 113 -1.01 22.73 20.82
C ASP A 113 -1.31 22.02 19.48
N ALA A 114 -2.37 22.51 18.81
CA ALA A 114 -3.03 21.90 17.65
C ALA A 114 -2.15 21.76 16.38
N HIS A 115 -0.90 22.20 16.41
CA HIS A 115 0.01 22.21 15.26
C HIS A 115 0.54 20.82 14.88
N GLY A 116 0.63 19.88 15.82
CA GLY A 116 1.10 18.51 15.54
C GLY A 116 0.04 17.61 14.89
N VAL A 117 -1.24 17.83 15.23
CA VAL A 117 -2.34 16.93 14.84
C VAL A 117 -3.01 17.37 13.53
N ALA A 118 -3.06 18.68 13.26
CA ALA A 118 -3.51 19.23 11.98
C ALA A 118 -2.60 18.80 10.82
N ALA A 119 -1.29 18.64 11.08
CA ALA A 119 -0.35 18.11 10.10
C ALA A 119 -0.62 16.64 9.74
N PHE A 120 -1.32 15.86 10.55
CA PHE A 120 -1.71 14.48 10.19
C PHE A 120 -3.03 14.45 9.41
N ALA A 121 -3.94 15.37 9.70
CA ALA A 121 -5.28 15.42 9.09
C ALA A 121 -5.35 16.18 7.76
N LEU A 122 -4.36 17.04 7.45
CA LEU A 122 -4.37 17.90 6.25
C LEU A 122 -3.68 17.32 5.01
N PHE A 123 -3.06 16.14 5.09
CA PHE A 123 -2.45 15.51 3.91
C PHE A 123 -3.30 14.33 3.40
N PRO A 124 -4.18 14.56 2.41
CA PRO A 124 -4.87 13.49 1.71
C PRO A 124 -3.93 12.64 0.84
N SER A 125 -2.64 13.00 0.71
CA SER A 125 -1.65 12.20 0.01
C SER A 125 -0.87 11.28 0.96
N ILE A 126 -1.26 10.00 0.91
CA ILE A 126 -0.68 8.86 1.63
C ILE A 126 0.85 8.73 1.42
N HIS A 127 1.41 9.35 0.37
CA HIS A 127 2.83 9.31 0.04
C HIS A 127 3.75 9.86 1.13
N TYR A 128 3.38 10.94 1.83
CA TYR A 128 4.26 11.56 2.84
C TYR A 128 4.05 10.98 4.25
N ALA A 129 2.85 10.45 4.54
CA ALA A 129 2.59 9.75 5.80
C ALA A 129 3.50 8.53 5.98
N LYS A 130 3.85 7.83 4.89
CA LYS A 130 4.78 6.69 4.89
C LYS A 130 6.22 7.08 5.27
N LEU A 131 6.68 8.26 4.83
CA LEU A 131 8.02 8.76 5.13
C LEU A 131 8.13 9.21 6.59
N TYR A 132 7.09 9.86 7.11
CA TYR A 132 7.05 10.31 8.51
C TYR A 132 6.89 9.16 9.50
N LEU A 133 6.11 8.13 9.18
CA LEU A 133 5.95 6.96 10.06
C LEU A 133 7.24 6.13 10.11
N ALA A 134 8.00 6.06 9.00
CA ALA A 134 9.33 5.48 8.98
C ALA A 134 10.37 6.31 9.76
N LEU A 135 10.31 7.64 9.69
CA LEU A 135 11.20 8.54 10.43
C LEU A 135 10.90 8.53 11.95
N ALA A 136 9.62 8.53 12.33
CA ALA A 136 9.18 8.55 13.73
C ALA A 136 9.46 7.22 14.45
N LEU A 137 9.35 6.08 13.77
CA LEU A 137 9.77 4.78 14.33
C LEU A 137 11.30 4.69 14.51
N GLY A 138 12.07 5.34 13.63
CA GLY A 138 13.53 5.41 13.76
C GLY A 138 13.99 6.22 14.98
N THR A 139 13.34 7.35 15.26
CA THR A 139 13.69 8.19 16.44
C THR A 139 13.24 7.58 17.77
N ALA A 140 12.13 6.82 17.78
CA ALA A 140 11.64 6.16 18.97
C ALA A 140 12.53 4.98 19.42
N LEU A 141 13.18 4.28 18.48
CA LEU A 141 14.13 3.21 18.79
C LEU A 141 15.49 3.73 19.28
N VAL A 142 15.94 4.89 18.79
CA VAL A 142 17.20 5.53 19.25
C VAL A 142 17.06 6.17 20.64
N SER A 143 15.85 6.61 21.02
CA SER A 143 15.63 7.26 22.32
C SER A 143 15.45 6.29 23.50
N GLN A 144 15.34 4.97 23.28
CA GLN A 144 15.27 3.98 24.37
C GLN A 144 16.64 3.40 24.77
N SER A 145 17.72 3.79 24.09
CA SER A 145 19.08 3.29 24.37
C SER A 145 20.03 4.36 24.93
N SER A 146 19.53 5.37 25.65
CA SER A 146 20.35 6.36 26.36
C SER A 146 19.76 6.70 27.72
#